data_AF-A0A915NCY6-F1
#
_entry.id   AF-A0A915NCY6-F1
#
_cell.length_a   1.000
_cell.length_b   1.000
_cell.length_c   1.000
_cell.angle_alpha   90.00
_cell.angle_beta   90.00
_cell.angle_gamma   90.00
#
_symmetry.space_group_name_H-M   'P 1'
#
loop_
_entity.id
_entity.type
_entity.pdbx_description
1 polymer ?
#
loop_
_entity_poly.entity_id
_entity_poly.type
_entity_poly.pdbx_seq_one_letter_code
_entity_poly.pdbx_strand_id
1 'polypeptide(L)'
;MLEELRKRRNEFSSICNVYHLLNFMLSIAFPFAKLTPKISEMLFGMENRNIDTRENEILIFLVVVVIFKCRKSSSYLHTFSTIYLYSKLANALLFFRVKPIYGLFYCVVVITLYILVDEPLPPDSEKIRFFNGEELKNTLQEDKSIVWII
;
A
#
# COMPACT_ATOMS: atom_id res chain seq x y z
N MET A 1 -15.05 -4.23 27.31
CA MET A 1 -14.39 -5.50 26.90
C MET A 1 -15.01 -6.16 25.66
N LEU A 2 -16.20 -6.79 25.71
CA LEU A 2 -16.79 -7.47 24.52
C LEU A 2 -17.23 -6.49 23.41
N GLU A 3 -17.69 -5.30 23.76
CA GLU A 3 -18.05 -4.26 22.79
C GLU A 3 -16.82 -3.61 22.14
N GLU A 4 -15.73 -3.39 22.88
CA GLU A 4 -14.46 -2.93 22.32
C GLU A 4 -13.85 -3.96 21.37
N LEU A 5 -13.92 -5.25 21.71
CA LEU A 5 -13.47 -6.33 20.82
C LEU A 5 -14.31 -6.40 19.53
N ARG A 6 -15.62 -6.13 19.61
CA ARG A 6 -16.53 -6.13 18.45
C ARG A 6 -16.32 -4.90 17.56
N LYS A 7 -16.10 -3.73 18.16
CA LYS A 7 -15.77 -2.49 17.45
C LYS A 7 -14.43 -2.60 16.74
N ARG A 8 -13.39 -3.10 17.43
CA ARG A 8 -12.06 -3.37 16.84
C ARG A 8 -12.12 -4.39 15.69
N ARG A 9 -12.93 -5.45 15.81
CA ARG A 9 -13.09 -6.45 14.73
C ARG A 9 -13.81 -5.89 13.50
N ASN A 10 -14.79 -5.01 13.68
CA ASN A 10 -15.51 -4.39 12.57
C ASN A 10 -14.66 -3.30 11.86
N GLU A 11 -13.86 -2.53 12.61
CA GLU A 11 -12.89 -1.59 12.04
C GLU A 11 -11.76 -2.33 11.32
N PHE A 12 -11.23 -3.42 11.89
CA PHE A 12 -10.29 -4.30 11.18
C PHE A 12 -10.93 -4.93 9.93
N SER A 13 -12.19 -5.36 9.96
CA SER A 13 -12.86 -5.90 8.77
C SER A 13 -13.10 -4.84 7.69
N SER A 14 -13.28 -3.57 8.08
CA SER A 14 -13.53 -2.45 7.16
C SER A 14 -12.23 -1.87 6.59
N ILE A 15 -11.14 -1.90 7.34
CA ILE A 15 -9.80 -1.43 6.93
C ILE A 15 -9.01 -2.53 6.22
N CYS A 16 -9.20 -3.80 6.60
CA CYS A 16 -8.43 -4.93 6.07
C CYS A 16 -8.96 -5.50 4.74
N ASN A 17 -10.22 -5.26 4.34
CA ASN A 17 -10.78 -6.06 3.24
C ASN A 17 -10.91 -5.36 1.88
N VAL A 18 -10.85 -4.02 1.81
CA VAL A 18 -11.04 -3.31 0.52
C VAL A 18 -9.80 -2.53 0.09
N TYR A 19 -9.23 -1.69 0.96
CA TYR A 19 -8.01 -0.93 0.62
C TYR A 19 -6.83 -1.84 0.27
N HIS A 20 -6.48 -2.77 1.16
CA HIS A 20 -5.38 -3.70 0.92
C HIS A 20 -5.65 -4.64 -0.25
N LEU A 21 -6.91 -5.05 -0.45
CA LEU A 21 -7.31 -5.88 -1.58
C LEU A 21 -7.18 -5.14 -2.92
N LEU A 22 -7.67 -3.90 -3.00
CA LEU A 22 -7.55 -3.06 -4.20
C LEU A 22 -6.09 -2.73 -4.52
N ASN A 23 -5.29 -2.41 -3.51
CA ASN A 23 -3.85 -2.19 -3.68
C ASN A 23 -3.13 -3.46 -4.14
N PHE A 24 -3.47 -4.61 -3.57
CA PHE A 24 -2.93 -5.89 -4.02
C PHE A 24 -3.33 -6.20 -5.47
N MET A 25 -4.60 -5.99 -5.83
CA MET A 25 -5.08 -6.15 -7.20
C MET A 25 -4.34 -5.23 -8.18
N LEU A 26 -4.13 -3.96 -7.83
CA LEU A 26 -3.34 -3.02 -8.61
C LEU A 26 -1.88 -3.47 -8.76
N SER A 27 -1.30 -4.06 -7.72
CA SER A 27 0.07 -4.57 -7.69
C SER A 27 0.29 -5.81 -8.56
N ILE A 28 -0.73 -6.64 -8.75
CA ILE A 28 -0.64 -7.83 -9.63
C ILE A 28 -1.29 -7.63 -11.00
N ALA A 29 -1.84 -6.45 -11.29
CA ALA A 29 -2.66 -6.19 -12.46
C ALA A 29 -1.98 -6.54 -13.80
N PHE A 30 -0.71 -6.14 -13.98
CA PHE A 30 0.03 -6.43 -15.21
C PHE A 30 0.34 -7.93 -15.40
N PRO A 31 0.97 -8.64 -14.44
CA PRO A 31 1.21 -10.07 -14.59
C PRO A 31 -0.11 -10.85 -14.71
N PHE A 32 -1.17 -10.44 -14.02
CA PHE A 32 -2.49 -11.04 -14.15
C PHE A 32 -3.12 -10.84 -15.55
N ALA A 33 -2.96 -9.65 -16.13
CA ALA A 33 -3.42 -9.34 -17.48
C ALA A 33 -2.71 -10.18 -18.54
N LYS A 34 -1.42 -10.49 -18.34
CA LYS A 34 -0.65 -11.40 -19.21
C LYS A 34 -0.97 -12.88 -18.97
N LEU A 35 -1.20 -13.29 -17.72
CA LEU A 35 -1.53 -14.67 -17.35
C LEU A 35 -2.90 -15.10 -17.88
N THR A 36 -3.85 -14.16 -17.96
CA THR A 36 -5.20 -14.44 -18.44
C THR A 36 -5.26 -14.35 -19.97
N PRO A 37 -5.39 -15.48 -20.70
CA PRO A 37 -5.22 -15.51 -22.15
C PRO A 37 -6.22 -14.62 -22.90
N LYS A 38 -7.45 -14.49 -22.41
CA LYS A 38 -8.48 -13.63 -23.02
C LYS A 38 -8.13 -12.14 -22.88
N ILE A 39 -7.62 -11.74 -21.71
CA ILE A 39 -7.25 -10.34 -21.43
C ILE A 39 -6.00 -9.98 -22.22
N SER A 40 -5.03 -10.91 -22.29
CA SER A 40 -3.78 -10.64 -23.00
C SER A 40 -3.99 -10.51 -24.51
N GLU A 41 -4.84 -11.36 -25.10
CA GLU A 41 -5.22 -11.26 -26.51
C GLU A 41 -5.95 -9.95 -26.82
N MET A 42 -6.88 -9.52 -25.95
CA MET A 42 -7.63 -8.27 -26.11
C MET A 42 -6.75 -7.02 -26.00
N LEU A 43 -5.81 -6.99 -25.04
CA LEU A 43 -4.98 -5.81 -24.77
C LEU A 43 -3.71 -5.75 -25.63
N PHE A 44 -3.05 -6.90 -25.84
CA PHE A 44 -1.71 -7.00 -26.44
C PHE A 44 -1.70 -7.66 -27.83
N GLY A 45 -2.79 -8.32 -28.24
CA GLY A 45 -2.87 -9.08 -29.49
C GLY A 45 -2.23 -10.47 -29.39
N MET A 46 -2.57 -11.35 -30.33
CA MET A 46 -2.11 -12.75 -30.38
C MET A 46 -0.59 -12.91 -30.39
N GLU A 47 0.14 -11.97 -31.00
CA GLU A 47 1.60 -12.05 -31.15
C GLU A 47 2.37 -11.75 -29.85
N ASN A 48 1.81 -10.95 -28.94
CA ASN A 48 2.46 -10.52 -27.70
C ASN A 48 1.86 -11.21 -26.46
N ARG A 49 1.41 -12.46 -26.61
CA ARG A 49 0.79 -13.24 -25.53
C ARG A 49 1.76 -13.53 -24.39
N ASN A 50 3.01 -13.85 -24.74
CA ASN A 50 4.03 -14.22 -23.77
C ASN A 50 4.65 -12.98 -23.11
N ILE A 51 5.25 -13.19 -21.94
CA ILE A 51 6.06 -12.14 -21.28
C ILE A 51 7.35 -12.00 -22.09
N ASP A 52 7.59 -10.79 -22.58
CA ASP A 52 8.81 -10.46 -23.32
C ASP A 52 10.02 -10.47 -22.36
N THR A 53 11.23 -10.75 -22.87
CA THR A 53 12.44 -10.84 -22.03
C THR A 53 12.64 -9.57 -21.21
N ARG A 54 12.40 -8.40 -21.81
CA ARG A 54 12.50 -7.10 -21.13
C ARG A 54 11.43 -6.88 -20.08
N GLU A 55 10.21 -7.38 -20.29
CA GLU A 55 9.14 -7.31 -19.27
C GLU A 55 9.52 -8.16 -18.06
N ASN A 56 10.10 -9.35 -18.29
CA ASN A 56 10.59 -10.23 -17.24
C ASN A 56 11.75 -9.61 -16.44
N GLU A 57 12.70 -8.95 -17.11
CA GLU A 57 13.78 -8.22 -16.44
C GLU A 57 13.26 -7.14 -15.48
N ILE A 58 12.25 -6.37 -15.90
CA ILE A 58 11.62 -5.33 -15.06
C ILE A 58 10.93 -5.97 -13.84
N LEU A 59 10.20 -7.08 -14.03
CA LEU A 59 9.54 -7.79 -12.94
C LEU A 59 10.54 -8.36 -11.93
N ILE A 60 11.64 -8.95 -12.41
CA ILE A 60 12.72 -9.45 -11.54
C ILE A 60 13.37 -8.28 -10.79
N PHE A 61 13.67 -7.17 -11.48
CA PHE A 61 14.23 -5.97 -10.86
C PHE A 61 13.34 -5.43 -9.74
N LEU A 62 12.02 -5.38 -9.99
CA LEU A 62 11.04 -5.00 -8.98
C LEU A 62 11.13 -5.90 -7.73
N VAL A 63 11.14 -7.23 -7.91
CA VAL A 63 11.22 -8.17 -6.79
C VAL A 63 12.49 -7.96 -5.98
N VAL A 64 13.63 -7.76 -6.64
CA VAL A 64 14.91 -7.50 -5.96
C VAL A 64 14.87 -6.19 -5.17
N VAL A 65 14.37 -5.09 -5.77
CA VAL A 65 14.23 -3.79 -5.09
C VAL A 65 13.32 -3.89 -3.88
N VAL A 66 12.19 -4.56 -4.01
CA VAL A 66 11.24 -4.79 -2.92
C VAL A 66 11.90 -5.56 -1.78
N ILE A 67 12.56 -6.68 -2.05
CA ILE A 67 13.25 -7.47 -1.02
C ILE A 67 14.31 -6.63 -0.30
N PHE A 68 15.10 -5.86 -1.06
CA PHE A 68 16.16 -5.02 -0.49
C PHE A 68 15.60 -3.91 0.41
N LYS A 69 14.50 -3.28 0.01
CA LYS A 69 13.84 -2.25 0.81
C LYS A 69 13.14 -2.81 2.05
N CYS A 70 12.50 -3.97 1.92
CA CYS A 70 11.82 -4.64 3.03
C CYS A 70 12.80 -5.11 4.13
N ARG A 71 14.07 -5.37 3.81
CA ARG A 71 15.07 -5.86 4.78
C ARG A 71 15.37 -4.90 5.95
N LYS A 72 15.08 -3.60 5.81
CA LYS A 72 15.41 -2.57 6.83
C LYS A 72 14.21 -2.04 7.62
N SER A 73 12.99 -2.45 7.32
CA SER A 73 11.80 -1.92 8.00
C SER A 73 11.44 -2.73 9.25
N SER A 74 11.42 -2.06 10.40
CA SER A 74 11.02 -2.64 11.69
C SER A 74 9.50 -2.74 11.88
N SER A 75 8.71 -2.11 11.01
CA SER A 75 7.24 -2.07 11.11
C SER A 75 6.58 -2.67 9.86
N TYR A 76 5.74 -3.68 10.06
CA TYR A 76 5.05 -4.41 8.99
C TYR A 76 4.17 -3.50 8.12
N LEU A 77 3.53 -2.47 8.70
CA LEU A 77 2.68 -1.53 7.96
C LEU A 77 3.47 -0.72 6.93
N HIS A 78 4.63 -0.20 7.33
CA HIS A 78 5.52 0.53 6.43
C HIS A 78 6.08 -0.37 5.32
N THR A 79 6.36 -1.65 5.64
CA THR A 79 6.80 -2.63 4.65
C THR A 79 5.73 -2.86 3.57
N PHE A 80 4.46 -3.05 3.95
CA PHE A 80 3.37 -3.24 2.98
C PHE A 80 3.14 -2.01 2.10
N SER A 81 3.08 -0.81 2.67
CA SER A 81 2.93 0.42 1.88
C SER A 81 4.07 0.59 0.86
N THR A 82 5.30 0.26 1.28
CA THR A 82 6.48 0.25 0.39
C THR A 82 6.32 -0.75 -0.76
N ILE A 83 5.89 -1.98 -0.48
CA ILE A 83 5.66 -3.02 -1.50
C ILE A 83 4.62 -2.55 -2.53
N TYR A 84 3.49 -2.04 -2.06
CA TYR A 84 2.42 -1.57 -2.95
C TYR A 84 2.88 -0.41 -3.83
N LEU A 85 3.63 0.55 -3.28
CA LEU A 85 4.15 1.69 -4.02
C LEU A 85 5.06 1.25 -5.18
N TYR A 86 6.10 0.46 -4.88
CA TYR A 86 7.05 0.01 -5.90
C TYR A 86 6.36 -0.86 -6.96
N SER A 87 5.43 -1.71 -6.55
CA SER A 87 4.69 -2.57 -7.46
C SER A 87 3.75 -1.78 -8.39
N LYS A 88 3.06 -0.74 -7.90
CA LYS A 88 2.27 0.17 -8.74
C LYS A 88 3.15 0.90 -9.76
N LEU A 89 4.31 1.39 -9.33
CA LEU A 89 5.26 2.08 -10.22
C LEU A 89 5.77 1.16 -11.33
N ALA A 90 6.16 -0.07 -10.99
CA ALA A 90 6.59 -1.04 -11.99
C ALA A 90 5.46 -1.43 -12.96
N ASN A 91 4.23 -1.63 -12.46
CA ASN A 91 3.09 -1.89 -13.33
C ASN A 91 2.81 -0.71 -14.27
N ALA A 92 2.88 0.54 -13.78
CA ALA A 92 2.75 1.72 -14.64
C ALA A 92 3.81 1.71 -15.75
N LEU A 93 5.09 1.49 -15.41
CA LEU A 93 6.18 1.41 -16.39
C LEU A 93 5.97 0.30 -17.42
N LEU A 94 5.49 -0.88 -16.99
CA LEU A 94 5.18 -2.00 -17.87
C LEU A 94 4.03 -1.67 -18.84
N PHE A 95 2.96 -1.04 -18.35
CA PHE A 95 1.86 -0.59 -19.22
C PHE A 95 2.29 0.51 -20.19
N PHE A 96 3.11 1.47 -19.77
CA PHE A 96 3.69 2.50 -20.65
C PHE A 96 4.55 1.90 -21.76
N ARG A 97 5.34 0.87 -21.44
CA ARG A 97 6.21 0.16 -22.39
C ARG A 97 5.41 -0.49 -23.51
N VAL A 98 4.26 -1.09 -23.20
CA VAL A 98 3.41 -1.72 -24.21
C VAL A 98 2.76 -0.65 -25.09
N LYS A 99 1.93 0.20 -24.48
CA LYS A 99 1.30 1.34 -25.16
C LYS A 99 1.11 2.46 -24.15
N PRO A 100 1.56 3.69 -24.46
CA PRO A 100 1.41 4.83 -23.54
C PRO A 100 -0.02 5.07 -23.06
N ILE A 101 -1.03 4.77 -23.89
CA ILE A 101 -2.44 4.94 -23.54
C ILE A 101 -2.87 4.03 -22.38
N TYR A 102 -2.37 2.79 -22.31
CA TYR A 102 -2.69 1.87 -21.22
C TYR A 102 -1.95 2.24 -19.93
N GLY A 103 -0.72 2.74 -20.05
CA GLY A 103 0.03 3.31 -18.92
C GLY A 103 -0.71 4.50 -18.30
N LEU A 104 -1.20 5.41 -19.15
CA LEU A 104 -2.00 6.55 -18.70
C LEU A 104 -3.30 6.11 -18.02
N PHE A 105 -4.04 5.17 -18.62
CA PHE A 105 -5.26 4.64 -18.03
C PHE A 105 -5.00 4.02 -16.65
N TYR A 106 -3.94 3.22 -16.51
CA TYR A 106 -3.54 2.65 -15.23
C TYR A 106 -3.22 3.74 -14.19
N CYS A 107 -2.49 4.79 -14.56
CA CYS A 107 -2.21 5.91 -13.67
C CYS A 107 -3.49 6.62 -13.19
N VAL A 108 -4.46 6.84 -14.09
CA VAL A 108 -5.76 7.43 -13.72
C VAL A 108 -6.49 6.56 -12.70
N VAL A 109 -6.52 5.24 -12.89
CA VAL A 109 -7.13 4.31 -11.93
C VAL A 109 -6.42 4.34 -10.58
N VAL A 110 -5.09 4.35 -10.56
CA VAL A 110 -4.29 4.44 -9.32
C VAL A 110 -4.59 5.74 -8.57
N ILE A 111 -4.63 6.88 -9.28
CA ILE A 111 -4.92 8.19 -8.68
C ILE A 111 -6.36 8.23 -8.15
N THR A 112 -7.31 7.71 -8.93
CA THR A 112 -8.73 7.66 -8.53
C THR A 112 -8.89 6.84 -7.24
N LEU A 113 -8.22 5.69 -7.15
CA LEU A 113 -8.24 4.85 -5.95
C LEU A 113 -7.50 5.49 -4.77
N TYR A 114 -6.46 6.27 -5.03
CA TYR A 114 -5.77 7.04 -3.99
C TYR A 114 -6.66 8.15 -3.41
N ILE A 115 -7.45 8.83 -4.24
CA ILE A 115 -8.39 9.87 -3.79
C ILE A 115 -9.60 9.26 -3.06
N LEU A 116 -10.09 8.11 -3.51
CA LEU A 116 -11.26 7.45 -2.92
C LEU A 116 -10.95 6.74 -1.61
N VAL A 117 -9.71 6.30 -1.41
CA VAL A 117 -9.32 5.51 -0.24
C VAL A 117 -8.18 6.18 0.48
N ASP A 118 -8.54 6.91 1.54
CA ASP A 118 -7.57 7.53 2.43
C ASP A 118 -6.60 6.48 3.00
N GLU A 119 -5.31 6.79 2.96
CA GLU A 119 -4.28 5.91 3.50
C GLU A 119 -4.48 5.80 5.03
N PRO A 120 -4.63 4.58 5.59
CA PRO A 120 -4.80 4.42 7.03
C PRO A 120 -3.54 4.92 7.72
N LEU A 121 -3.66 6.07 8.38
CA LEU A 121 -2.60 6.65 9.19
C LEU A 121 -2.19 5.63 10.28
N PRO A 122 -0.89 5.45 10.55
CA PRO A 122 -0.44 4.57 11.61
C PRO A 122 -1.09 4.99 12.94
N PRO A 123 -1.67 4.04 13.71
CA PRO A 123 -2.37 4.35 14.97
C PRO A 123 -1.47 4.94 16.07
N ASP A 124 -0.16 5.03 15.84
CA ASP A 124 0.83 5.55 16.80
C ASP A 124 0.94 7.08 16.83
N SER A 125 0.37 7.80 15.86
CA SER A 125 0.38 9.27 15.90
C SER A 125 -0.67 9.88 16.82
N GLU A 126 -1.67 9.11 17.28
CA GLU A 126 -2.73 9.62 18.16
C GLU A 126 -2.32 9.73 19.64
N LYS A 127 -1.15 9.20 20.04
CA LYS A 127 -0.66 9.27 21.43
C LYS A 127 0.55 10.18 21.63
N ILE A 128 0.87 11.04 20.67
CA ILE A 128 1.89 12.08 20.87
C ILE A 128 1.15 13.38 21.22
N ARG A 129 0.83 13.56 22.51
CA ARG A 129 0.47 14.89 23.00
C ARG A 129 1.76 15.69 23.18
N PHE A 130 1.93 16.71 22.34
CA PHE A 130 2.97 17.71 22.54
C PHE A 130 2.53 18.60 23.70
N PHE A 131 3.13 18.41 24.86
CA PHE A 131 2.88 19.28 26.01
C PHE A 131 3.76 20.53 25.90
N ASN A 132 3.15 21.71 25.99
CA ASN A 132 3.90 22.92 26.30
C ASN A 132 4.35 22.88 27.77
N GLY A 133 5.48 23.51 28.11
CA GLY A 133 6.11 23.38 29.43
C GLY A 133 5.22 23.72 30.64
N GLU A 134 4.23 24.60 30.46
CA GLU A 134 3.22 24.90 31.50
C GLU A 134 2.12 23.83 31.57
N GLU A 135 1.70 23.30 30.43
CA GLU A 135 0.64 22.29 30.32
C GLU A 135 1.10 20.92 30.88
N LEU A 136 2.38 20.59 30.71
CA LEU A 136 3.01 19.41 31.33
C LEU A 136 2.98 19.51 32.86
N LYS A 137 3.31 20.67 33.43
CA LYS A 137 3.32 20.87 34.88
C LYS A 137 1.92 20.77 35.47
N ASN A 138 0.91 21.30 34.78
CA ASN A 138 -0.47 21.24 35.23
C ASN A 138 -1.02 19.81 35.21
N THR A 139 -0.77 19.04 34.13
CA THR A 139 -1.18 17.63 34.08
C THR A 139 -0.41 16.74 35.07
N LEU A 140 0.87 17.01 35.34
CA LEU A 140 1.64 16.30 36.37
C LEU A 140 1.11 16.57 37.80
N GLN A 141 0.53 17.74 38.04
CA GLN A 141 -0.03 18.12 39.34
C GLN A 141 -1.47 17.65 39.53
N GLU A 142 -2.27 17.60 38.46
CA GLU A 142 -3.66 17.12 38.49
C GLU A 142 -3.77 15.62 38.74
N ASP A 143 -2.86 14.81 38.16
CA ASP A 143 -2.99 13.35 38.26
C ASP A 143 -1.72 12.66 38.81
N LYS A 144 -1.64 12.60 40.15
CA LYS A 144 -0.55 11.94 40.89
C LYS A 144 -0.62 10.41 40.86
N SER A 145 -1.67 9.84 40.25
CA SER A 145 -1.84 8.38 40.17
C SER A 145 -1.03 7.74 39.03
N ILE A 146 -0.51 8.57 38.12
CA ILE A 146 0.24 8.15 36.94
C ILE A 146 1.74 8.25 37.24
N VAL A 147 2.46 7.12 37.09
CA VAL A 147 3.92 7.10 37.16
C VAL A 147 4.47 7.44 35.77
N TRP A 148 5.07 8.62 35.66
CA TRP A 148 5.70 9.10 34.44
C TRP A 148 7.14 8.59 34.38
N ILE A 149 7.53 7.99 33.26
CA ILE A 149 8.92 7.61 32.97
C ILE A 149 9.51 8.72 32.12
N ILE A 150 10.52 9.43 32.64
CA ILE A 150 11.23 10.55 31.99
C ILE A 150 12.56 10.06 31.44
#